data_AF-A0AAV8DGC6-F1
#
_entry.id   AF-A0AAV8DGC6-F1
#
_cell.length_a   1.000
_cell.length_b   1.000
_cell.length_c   1.000
_cell.angle_alpha   90.00
_cell.angle_beta   90.00
_cell.angle_gamma   90.00
#
_symmetry.space_group_name_H-M   'P 1'
#
loop_
_entity.id
_entity.type
_entity.pdbx_description
1 polymer ?
#
loop_
_entity_poly.entity_id
_entity_poly.type
_entity_poly.pdbx_seq_one_letter_code
_entity_poly.pdbx_strand_id
1 'polypeptide(L)'
;MANPMLCSQEYLESAPVKEACSLVAELCRLFYPQGWVTGTGGSITVKVHDDSIPKSDQLIVMSPSGVQKERMEPEDMYVLSGEGDMLIEPSQKPYPHKPLKCTDCGPLFMKAYKMRGAGAVIHSHGMESCIVTMMNPSAKEFKMTHMEMIKGIKGHGYRDELVVPIIENQPQESQLTDSFAEAIEAYPKATAVLVRNHGIFVWGDTWISAKTQAECYHYLFDAAIRLYQLGIDWTTPEHGPLSVPRAIQQTPATGGLGNNNYVIESSRKCIVLDIEGTTTPISFLTDILFPYARDNVRKHLLSTFDKEETKADIELIRGQVEEDCKNGVAGAVPIPAENSGRDCVVDAIVTNVEAMIKADRKITSLKQLQGHIWRTGFESKELQGIVFEDVPGVLKKWHSEGKKVYIYSSGSREAQRLLFGNTSYGDLRRYLCGFFDTTVGNKKETRSYLEIAQSLGVDSESQILFVTDVYQEAVAAKAAGYEVLISIRPGNAPLPSDHGFRTITSFVEI
;
A
#
# COMPACT_ATOMS: atom_id res chain seq x y z
N MET A 1 -49.54 14.78 12.34
CA MET A 1 -49.43 15.75 13.45
C MET A 1 -48.50 15.11 14.47
N ALA A 2 -47.36 15.72 14.77
CA ALA A 2 -46.42 15.20 15.77
C ALA A 2 -47.12 15.12 17.14
N ASN A 3 -46.87 14.05 17.89
CA ASN A 3 -47.44 13.86 19.22
C ASN A 3 -46.94 14.99 20.15
N PRO A 4 -47.81 15.79 20.78
CA PRO A 4 -47.40 16.98 21.55
C PRO A 4 -46.40 16.72 22.67
N MET A 5 -46.34 15.50 23.20
CA MET A 5 -45.36 15.11 24.23
C MET A 5 -43.94 14.92 23.68
N LEU A 6 -43.79 14.56 22.39
CA LEU A 6 -42.52 14.20 21.75
C LEU A 6 -41.64 15.41 21.36
N CYS A 7 -42.18 16.62 21.46
CA CYS A 7 -41.43 17.87 21.33
C CYS A 7 -41.64 18.78 22.55
N SER A 8 -42.00 18.20 23.70
CA SER A 8 -42.08 18.95 24.95
C SER A 8 -40.71 19.45 25.39
N GLN A 9 -40.66 20.64 25.98
CA GLN A 9 -39.41 21.21 26.52
C GLN A 9 -38.76 20.26 27.55
N GLU A 10 -39.58 19.53 28.31
CA GLU A 10 -39.13 18.55 29.29
C GLU A 10 -38.36 17.39 28.65
N TYR A 11 -38.82 16.87 27.50
CA TYR A 11 -38.10 15.81 26.79
C TYR A 11 -36.80 16.33 26.18
N LEU A 12 -36.81 17.54 25.60
CA LEU A 12 -35.63 18.19 25.03
C LEU A 12 -34.52 18.42 26.06
N GLU A 13 -34.87 18.70 27.31
CA GLU A 13 -33.93 18.93 28.41
C GLU A 13 -33.60 17.68 29.23
N SER A 14 -34.14 16.53 28.83
CA SER A 14 -34.02 15.26 29.54
C SER A 14 -32.58 14.71 29.57
N ALA A 15 -32.31 13.82 30.52
CA ALA A 15 -31.01 13.17 30.65
C ALA A 15 -30.62 12.35 29.40
N PRO A 16 -31.52 11.56 28.76
CA PRO A 16 -31.19 10.83 27.54
C PRO A 16 -30.68 11.72 26.40
N VAL A 17 -31.26 12.91 26.21
CA VAL A 17 -30.82 13.85 25.17
C VAL A 17 -29.40 14.35 25.46
N LYS A 18 -29.13 14.76 26.71
CA LYS A 18 -27.80 15.22 27.15
C LYS A 18 -26.73 14.13 27.03
N GLU A 19 -27.08 12.90 27.35
CA GLU A 19 -26.22 11.72 27.19
C GLU A 19 -25.91 11.46 25.72
N ALA A 20 -26.91 11.54 24.83
CA ALA A 20 -26.70 11.37 23.39
C ALA A 20 -25.82 12.48 22.80
N CYS A 21 -25.97 13.75 23.23
CA CYS A 21 -25.07 14.84 22.83
C CYS A 21 -23.62 14.59 23.27
N SER A 22 -23.44 14.14 24.51
CA SER A 22 -22.11 13.79 25.04
C SER A 22 -21.49 12.62 24.28
N LEU A 23 -22.28 11.59 23.98
CA LEU A 23 -21.86 10.43 23.22
C LEU A 23 -21.40 10.82 21.80
N VAL A 24 -22.14 11.69 21.10
CA VAL A 24 -21.76 12.15 19.76
C VAL A 24 -20.41 12.87 19.77
N ALA A 25 -20.18 13.75 20.77
CA ALA A 25 -18.89 14.42 20.96
C ALA A 25 -17.76 13.42 21.25
N GLU A 26 -17.99 12.47 22.15
CA GLU A 26 -17.03 11.42 22.51
C GLU A 26 -16.66 10.54 21.31
N LEU A 27 -17.64 10.07 20.56
CA LEU A 27 -17.40 9.22 19.38
C LEU A 27 -16.58 9.95 18.32
N CYS A 28 -16.85 11.23 18.05
CA CYS A 28 -16.03 12.01 17.13
C CYS A 28 -14.60 12.18 17.61
N ARG A 29 -14.39 12.35 18.92
CA ARG A 29 -13.05 12.39 19.53
C ARG A 29 -12.29 11.08 19.37
N LEU A 30 -12.98 9.93 19.44
CA LEU A 30 -12.40 8.61 19.20
C LEU A 30 -12.13 8.35 17.70
N PHE A 31 -12.97 8.86 16.81
CA PHE A 31 -12.84 8.68 15.36
C PHE A 31 -11.77 9.57 14.72
N TYR A 32 -11.49 10.74 15.31
CA TYR A 32 -10.48 11.66 14.80
C TYR A 32 -9.06 11.06 14.69
N PRO A 33 -8.48 10.43 15.75
CA PRO A 33 -7.15 9.83 15.65
C PRO A 33 -7.10 8.62 14.69
N GLN A 34 -8.25 8.00 14.40
CA GLN A 34 -8.37 6.94 13.39
C GLN A 34 -8.40 7.48 11.95
N GLY A 35 -8.44 8.80 11.77
CA GLY A 35 -8.46 9.46 10.45
C GLY A 35 -9.87 9.69 9.88
N TRP A 36 -10.91 9.16 10.50
CA TRP A 36 -12.27 9.07 9.92
C TRP A 36 -12.99 10.41 9.82
N VAL A 37 -12.70 11.34 10.72
CA VAL A 37 -13.38 12.65 10.82
C VAL A 37 -12.38 13.81 10.86
N THR A 38 -11.27 13.65 10.13
CA THR A 38 -10.19 14.65 10.05
C THR A 38 -10.55 15.82 9.13
N GLY A 39 -9.87 16.97 9.29
CA GLY A 39 -10.05 18.11 8.39
C GLY A 39 -11.46 18.71 8.39
N THR A 40 -12.22 18.56 9.48
CA THR A 40 -13.65 18.92 9.63
C THR A 40 -14.64 18.03 8.86
N GLY A 41 -14.13 17.07 8.08
CA GLY A 41 -14.91 16.08 7.34
C GLY A 41 -15.52 15.00 8.22
N GLY A 42 -16.38 14.18 7.61
CA GLY A 42 -17.17 13.19 8.32
C GLY A 42 -18.20 13.80 9.29
N SER A 43 -19.11 12.95 9.78
CA SER A 43 -20.18 13.36 10.67
C SER A 43 -20.80 12.13 11.35
N ILE A 44 -21.56 12.34 12.42
CA ILE A 44 -22.29 11.27 13.10
C ILE A 44 -23.64 11.79 13.55
N THR A 45 -24.63 10.91 13.51
CA THR A 45 -25.94 11.14 14.08
C THR A 45 -26.41 9.92 14.87
N VAL A 46 -27.15 10.16 15.95
CA VAL A 46 -27.66 9.13 16.84
C VAL A 46 -29.10 9.47 17.21
N LYS A 47 -30.01 8.49 17.19
CA LYS A 47 -31.33 8.60 17.82
C LYS A 47 -31.18 8.53 19.34
N VAL A 48 -31.83 9.45 20.05
CA VAL A 48 -31.88 9.47 21.51
C VAL A 48 -32.56 8.19 21.98
N HIS A 49 -31.83 7.37 22.70
CA HIS A 49 -32.35 6.09 23.18
C HIS A 49 -33.24 6.33 24.40
N ASP A 50 -34.55 6.19 24.19
CA ASP A 50 -35.57 6.27 25.24
C ASP A 50 -36.60 5.16 25.01
N ASP A 51 -36.61 4.16 25.89
CA ASP A 51 -37.49 2.99 25.78
C ASP A 51 -38.99 3.33 25.93
N SER A 52 -39.31 4.51 26.48
CA SER A 52 -40.69 4.99 26.57
C SER A 52 -41.22 5.57 25.26
N ILE A 53 -40.33 5.81 24.29
CA ILE A 53 -40.64 6.49 23.04
C ILE A 53 -40.42 5.53 21.85
N PRO A 54 -41.41 5.37 20.95
CA PRO A 54 -41.22 4.59 19.74
C PRO A 54 -40.00 5.07 18.93
N LYS A 55 -39.18 4.14 18.44
CA LYS A 55 -37.95 4.47 17.69
C LYS A 55 -38.17 5.43 16.52
N SER A 56 -39.31 5.36 15.84
CA SER A 56 -39.66 6.30 14.76
C SER A 56 -39.66 7.75 15.25
N ASP A 57 -40.13 7.97 16.47
CA ASP A 57 -40.42 9.29 17.01
C ASP A 57 -39.33 9.81 17.95
N GLN A 58 -38.35 8.97 18.29
CA GLN A 58 -37.16 9.37 19.04
C GLN A 58 -36.43 10.51 18.33
N LEU A 59 -36.02 11.50 19.14
CA LEU A 59 -35.22 12.64 18.72
C LEU A 59 -33.90 12.19 18.09
N ILE A 60 -33.35 13.03 17.23
CA ILE A 60 -32.11 12.78 16.52
C ILE A 60 -31.09 13.82 16.94
N VAL A 61 -29.97 13.38 17.49
CA VAL A 61 -28.81 14.23 17.75
C VAL A 61 -27.87 14.19 16.55
N MET A 62 -27.37 15.35 16.14
CA MET A 62 -26.55 15.50 14.94
C MET A 62 -25.39 16.44 15.18
N SER A 63 -24.19 16.06 14.73
CA SER A 63 -23.01 16.89 14.87
C SER A 63 -22.97 18.06 13.87
N PRO A 64 -22.35 19.19 14.25
CA PRO A 64 -22.19 20.36 13.37
C PRO A 64 -21.16 20.15 12.23
N SER A 65 -21.37 20.89 11.14
CA SER A 65 -20.45 20.98 10.00
C SER A 65 -19.29 21.95 10.27
N GLY A 66 -18.15 21.72 9.61
CA GLY A 66 -17.06 22.71 9.54
C GLY A 66 -16.32 22.99 10.85
N VAL A 67 -16.49 22.13 11.87
CA VAL A 67 -15.77 22.22 13.15
C VAL A 67 -14.71 21.13 13.31
N GLN A 68 -13.75 21.39 14.19
CA GLN A 68 -12.79 20.39 14.69
C GLN A 68 -13.54 19.32 15.50
N LYS A 69 -13.70 18.14 14.90
CA LYS A 69 -14.59 17.07 15.38
C LYS A 69 -14.16 16.49 16.73
N GLU A 70 -12.87 16.53 17.03
CA GLU A 70 -12.27 16.08 18.29
C GLU A 70 -12.44 17.05 19.46
N ARG A 71 -12.88 18.29 19.18
CA ARG A 71 -13.05 19.37 20.15
C ARG A 71 -14.51 19.82 20.32
N MET A 72 -15.45 19.03 19.79
CA MET A 72 -16.86 19.31 20.00
C MET A 72 -17.22 19.07 21.47
N GLU A 73 -18.07 19.94 21.98
CA GLU A 73 -18.70 19.80 23.29
C GLU A 73 -20.18 19.42 23.13
N PRO A 74 -20.84 18.87 24.16
CA PRO A 74 -22.25 18.47 24.06
C PRO A 74 -23.19 19.60 23.63
N GLU A 75 -22.87 20.85 23.98
CA GLU A 75 -23.66 22.04 23.66
C GLU A 75 -23.54 22.47 22.19
N ASP A 76 -22.62 21.87 21.42
CA ASP A 76 -22.44 22.14 19.99
C ASP A 76 -23.40 21.33 19.09
N MET A 77 -24.18 20.41 19.68
CA MET A 77 -25.02 19.49 18.93
C MET A 77 -26.35 20.10 18.50
N TYR A 78 -26.83 19.69 17.34
CA TYR A 78 -28.20 19.93 16.91
C TYR A 78 -29.10 18.80 17.40
N VAL A 79 -30.33 19.15 17.80
CA VAL A 79 -31.38 18.18 18.11
C VAL A 79 -32.54 18.37 17.15
N LEU A 80 -32.92 17.28 16.47
CA LEU A 80 -33.96 17.25 15.46
C LEU A 80 -35.10 16.31 15.92
N SER A 81 -36.30 16.54 15.38
CA SER A 81 -37.43 15.62 15.49
C SER A 81 -37.13 14.29 14.79
N GLY A 82 -37.92 13.24 15.07
CA GLY A 82 -37.82 11.97 14.34
C GLY A 82 -38.03 12.11 12.82
N GLU A 83 -38.69 13.19 12.37
CA GLU A 83 -38.91 13.50 10.96
C GLU A 83 -37.79 14.33 10.31
N GLY A 84 -36.87 14.87 11.12
CA GLY A 84 -35.75 15.68 10.69
C GLY A 84 -35.95 17.20 10.82
N ASP A 85 -36.98 17.65 11.53
CA ASP A 85 -37.20 19.08 11.79
C ASP A 85 -36.26 19.56 12.90
N MET A 86 -35.63 20.72 12.73
CA MET A 86 -34.72 21.28 13.71
C MET A 86 -35.47 21.80 14.95
N LEU A 87 -35.08 21.32 16.14
CA LEU A 87 -35.71 21.68 17.43
C LEU A 87 -34.75 22.45 18.35
N ILE A 88 -33.47 22.07 18.37
CA ILE A 88 -32.41 22.78 19.11
C ILE A 88 -31.27 23.10 18.17
N GLU A 89 -30.85 24.37 18.23
CA GLU A 89 -29.64 24.88 17.61
C GLU A 89 -28.60 25.24 18.68
N PRO A 90 -27.31 24.95 18.44
CA PRO A 90 -26.25 25.30 19.36
C PRO A 90 -26.06 26.82 19.39
N SER A 91 -25.74 27.35 20.58
CA SER A 91 -25.53 28.78 20.78
C SER A 91 -24.28 29.28 20.07
N GLN A 92 -24.31 30.51 19.56
CA GLN A 92 -23.15 31.12 18.91
C GLN A 92 -21.99 31.31 19.90
N LYS A 93 -20.85 30.66 19.62
CA LYS A 93 -19.60 30.86 20.37
C LYS A 93 -18.92 32.18 19.95
N PRO A 94 -18.19 32.85 20.86
CA PRO A 94 -17.44 34.07 20.54
C PRO A 94 -16.31 33.78 19.54
N TYR A 95 -15.73 34.84 18.97
CA TYR A 95 -14.54 34.75 18.10
C TYR A 95 -13.44 33.89 18.77
N PRO A 96 -12.75 32.98 18.04
CA PRO A 96 -12.68 32.84 16.57
C PRO A 96 -13.72 31.91 15.93
N HIS A 97 -14.75 31.47 16.66
CA HIS A 97 -15.72 30.51 16.17
C HIS A 97 -16.70 31.15 15.17
N LYS A 98 -16.92 30.48 14.02
CA LYS A 98 -18.00 30.82 13.09
C LYS A 98 -19.33 30.25 13.61
N PRO A 99 -20.49 30.82 13.23
CA PRO A 99 -21.78 30.20 13.48
C PRO A 99 -21.78 28.76 12.99
N LEU A 100 -22.20 27.86 13.87
CA LEU A 100 -22.31 26.44 13.53
C LEU A 100 -23.40 26.29 12.48
N LYS A 101 -23.18 25.35 11.56
CA LYS A 101 -24.18 24.91 10.59
C LYS A 101 -24.47 23.44 10.84
N CYS A 102 -25.72 23.05 10.69
CA CYS A 102 -26.07 21.63 10.65
C CYS A 102 -25.35 20.99 9.44
N THR A 103 -25.02 19.71 9.56
CA THR A 103 -24.26 18.97 8.53
C THR A 103 -25.05 18.82 7.22
N ASP A 104 -24.34 19.00 6.09
CA ASP A 104 -24.90 18.78 4.76
C ASP A 104 -25.21 17.28 4.49
N CYS A 105 -24.71 16.38 5.35
CA CYS A 105 -25.06 14.96 5.40
C CYS A 105 -26.50 14.68 5.88
N GLY A 106 -27.19 15.67 6.47
CA GLY A 106 -28.51 15.50 7.09
C GLY A 106 -29.52 14.74 6.22
N PRO A 107 -29.72 15.11 4.94
CA PRO A 107 -30.63 14.38 4.04
C PRO A 107 -30.26 12.90 3.86
N LEU A 108 -28.98 12.55 3.77
CA LEU A 108 -28.52 11.16 3.62
C LEU A 108 -28.77 10.36 4.89
N PHE A 109 -28.50 10.95 6.05
CA PHE A 109 -28.81 10.36 7.34
C PHE A 109 -30.31 10.07 7.49
N MET A 110 -31.16 11.00 7.08
CA MET A 110 -32.61 10.80 7.09
C MET A 110 -33.05 9.65 6.18
N LYS A 111 -32.38 9.42 5.03
CA LYS A 111 -32.65 8.23 4.20
C LYS A 111 -32.35 6.93 4.94
N ALA A 112 -31.22 6.84 5.62
CA ALA A 112 -30.90 5.65 6.44
C ALA A 112 -31.90 5.44 7.59
N TYR A 113 -32.34 6.51 8.26
CA TYR A 113 -33.39 6.42 9.28
C TYR A 113 -34.72 5.91 8.71
N LYS A 114 -35.21 6.53 7.62
CA LYS A 114 -36.54 6.22 7.06
C LYS A 114 -36.58 4.89 6.31
N MET A 115 -35.53 4.54 5.57
CA MET A 115 -35.50 3.34 4.72
C MET A 115 -34.93 2.11 5.42
N ARG A 116 -34.16 2.27 6.50
CA ARG A 116 -33.50 1.15 7.20
C ARG A 116 -33.78 1.10 8.69
N GLY A 117 -34.55 2.04 9.24
CA GLY A 117 -34.86 2.07 10.67
C GLY A 117 -33.62 2.22 11.54
N ALA A 118 -32.59 2.92 11.04
CA ALA A 118 -31.32 3.10 11.74
C ALA A 118 -31.53 3.72 13.14
N GLY A 119 -30.65 3.41 14.09
CA GLY A 119 -30.53 4.13 15.36
C GLY A 119 -29.32 5.05 15.41
N ALA A 120 -28.37 4.89 14.49
CA ALA A 120 -27.26 5.80 14.29
C ALA A 120 -26.69 5.66 12.88
N VAL A 121 -26.05 6.73 12.40
CA VAL A 121 -25.34 6.77 11.12
C VAL A 121 -24.01 7.47 11.31
N ILE A 122 -22.95 6.89 10.78
CA ILE A 122 -21.59 7.41 10.78
C ILE A 122 -21.18 7.70 9.35
N HIS A 123 -20.73 8.92 9.09
CA HIS A 123 -20.06 9.30 7.87
C HIS A 123 -18.56 9.46 8.14
N SER A 124 -17.75 8.71 7.42
CA SER A 124 -16.29 8.70 7.56
C SER A 124 -15.62 9.07 6.24
N HIS A 125 -14.56 9.87 6.32
CA HIS A 125 -13.63 10.23 5.24
C HIS A 125 -12.32 9.43 5.36
N GLY A 126 -12.38 8.23 5.97
CA GLY A 126 -11.21 7.36 6.13
C GLY A 126 -10.52 7.09 4.79
N MET A 127 -9.19 7.17 4.80
CA MET A 127 -8.37 7.14 3.57
C MET A 127 -8.55 5.81 2.82
N GLU A 128 -8.60 4.70 3.55
CA GLU A 128 -8.88 3.36 3.01
C GLU A 128 -10.26 3.28 2.33
N SER A 129 -11.30 3.87 2.91
CA SER A 129 -12.62 3.93 2.25
C SER A 129 -12.59 4.75 0.96
N CYS A 130 -11.73 5.77 0.88
CA CYS A 130 -11.53 6.56 -0.33
C CYS A 130 -10.74 5.76 -1.39
N ILE A 131 -9.58 5.21 -1.03
CA ILE A 131 -8.69 4.48 -1.94
C ILE A 131 -9.37 3.24 -2.52
N VAL A 132 -10.14 2.49 -1.73
CA VAL A 132 -10.75 1.24 -2.22
C VAL A 132 -11.70 1.48 -3.40
N THR A 133 -12.33 2.65 -3.45
CA THR A 133 -13.19 3.07 -4.57
C THR A 133 -12.42 3.45 -5.83
N MET A 134 -11.12 3.77 -5.70
CA MET A 134 -10.24 4.17 -6.81
C MET A 134 -9.54 2.98 -7.46
N MET A 135 -9.42 1.85 -6.75
CA MET A 135 -8.70 0.67 -7.24
C MET A 135 -9.34 0.10 -8.52
N ASN A 136 -10.66 0.20 -8.63
CA ASN A 136 -11.38 0.00 -9.90
C ASN A 136 -12.36 1.15 -10.14
N PRO A 137 -11.99 2.17 -10.93
CA PRO A 137 -12.82 3.35 -11.18
C PRO A 137 -14.16 3.05 -11.86
N SER A 138 -14.30 1.87 -12.48
CA SER A 138 -15.54 1.44 -13.14
C SER A 138 -16.47 0.61 -12.26
N ALA A 139 -15.99 0.11 -11.11
CA ALA A 139 -16.76 -0.76 -10.23
C ALA A 139 -17.91 -0.01 -9.56
N LYS A 140 -19.09 -0.63 -9.54
CA LYS A 140 -20.28 -0.13 -8.81
C LYS A 140 -20.44 -0.75 -7.42
N GLU A 141 -19.58 -1.70 -7.09
CA GLU A 141 -19.62 -2.49 -5.86
C GLU A 141 -18.18 -2.70 -5.37
N PHE A 142 -17.98 -2.63 -4.06
CA PHE A 142 -16.87 -3.28 -3.39
C PHE A 142 -17.32 -4.67 -2.93
N LYS A 143 -16.49 -5.70 -3.16
CA LYS A 143 -16.75 -7.08 -2.74
C LYS A 143 -15.61 -7.62 -1.92
N MET A 144 -15.91 -8.48 -0.95
CA MET A 144 -14.91 -9.23 -0.18
C MET A 144 -15.55 -10.48 0.41
N THR A 145 -14.77 -11.54 0.60
CA THR A 145 -15.26 -12.77 1.25
C THR A 145 -14.19 -13.35 2.18
N HIS A 146 -14.54 -14.34 3.01
CA HIS A 146 -13.60 -15.17 3.78
C HIS A 146 -12.66 -14.40 4.75
N MET A 147 -13.15 -13.27 5.28
CA MET A 147 -12.47 -12.47 6.29
C MET A 147 -13.26 -12.48 7.61
N GLU A 148 -12.59 -12.71 8.74
CA GLU A 148 -13.23 -12.83 10.06
C GLU A 148 -14.07 -11.58 10.44
N MET A 149 -13.59 -10.40 10.06
CA MET A 149 -14.27 -9.12 10.33
C MET A 149 -15.59 -8.94 9.58
N ILE A 150 -15.89 -9.75 8.55
CA ILE A 150 -17.20 -9.76 7.88
C ILE A 150 -18.31 -10.13 8.88
N LYS A 151 -18.02 -10.99 9.87
CA LYS A 151 -18.99 -11.37 10.92
C LYS A 151 -19.47 -10.20 11.77
N GLY A 152 -18.73 -9.10 11.81
CA GLY A 152 -19.13 -7.87 12.49
C GLY A 152 -20.15 -7.04 11.69
N ILE A 153 -20.42 -7.40 10.43
CA ILE A 153 -21.43 -6.78 9.58
C ILE A 153 -22.76 -7.53 9.73
N LYS A 154 -23.83 -6.80 10.09
CA LYS A 154 -25.16 -7.38 10.28
C LYS A 154 -25.56 -8.24 9.08
N GLY A 155 -26.01 -9.46 9.37
CA GLY A 155 -26.50 -10.39 8.35
C GLY A 155 -25.42 -11.18 7.60
N HIS A 156 -24.16 -11.11 8.01
CA HIS A 156 -23.06 -11.82 7.36
C HIS A 156 -22.30 -12.76 8.32
N GLY A 157 -21.87 -13.90 7.80
CA GLY A 157 -20.93 -14.82 8.42
C GLY A 157 -19.56 -14.79 7.72
N TYR A 158 -18.61 -15.56 8.24
CA TYR A 158 -17.22 -15.61 7.74
C TYR A 158 -17.13 -15.92 6.23
N ARG A 159 -17.94 -16.86 5.74
CA ARG A 159 -17.90 -17.35 4.35
C ARG A 159 -18.78 -16.55 3.39
N ASP A 160 -19.53 -15.58 3.90
CA ASP A 160 -20.43 -14.81 3.05
C ASP A 160 -19.63 -13.85 2.17
N GLU A 161 -20.21 -13.47 1.03
CA GLU A 161 -19.72 -12.37 0.22
C GLU A 161 -20.31 -11.08 0.78
N LEU A 162 -19.44 -10.20 1.28
CA LEU A 162 -19.79 -8.82 1.61
C LEU A 162 -19.82 -8.00 0.31
N VAL A 163 -20.95 -7.33 0.06
CA VAL A 163 -21.12 -6.40 -1.06
C VAL A 163 -21.49 -5.02 -0.52
N VAL A 164 -20.72 -4.00 -0.90
CA VAL A 164 -20.98 -2.59 -0.53
C VAL A 164 -21.14 -1.77 -1.81
N PRO A 165 -22.31 -1.14 -2.05
CA PRO A 165 -22.51 -0.31 -3.23
C PRO A 165 -21.62 0.93 -3.22
N ILE A 166 -21.17 1.35 -4.40
CA ILE A 166 -20.35 2.54 -4.64
C ILE A 166 -21.16 3.53 -5.48
N ILE A 167 -21.41 4.72 -4.94
CA ILE A 167 -22.01 5.85 -5.67
C ILE A 167 -20.94 6.86 -6.08
N GLU A 168 -21.21 7.63 -7.13
CA GLU A 168 -20.30 8.68 -7.60
C GLU A 168 -20.43 9.93 -6.74
N ASN A 169 -19.31 10.58 -6.41
CA ASN A 169 -19.32 11.80 -5.61
C ASN A 169 -19.93 12.99 -6.37
N GLN A 170 -20.44 13.96 -5.61
CA GLN A 170 -21.00 15.20 -6.11
C GLN A 170 -20.33 16.41 -5.44
N PRO A 171 -20.34 17.60 -6.06
CA PRO A 171 -19.76 18.81 -5.47
C PRO A 171 -20.40 19.23 -4.14
N GLN A 172 -21.65 18.84 -3.90
CA GLN A 172 -22.39 19.11 -2.67
C GLN A 172 -23.01 17.80 -2.15
N GLU A 173 -22.86 17.54 -0.86
CA GLU A 173 -23.31 16.29 -0.24
C GLU A 173 -24.81 16.07 -0.41
N SER A 174 -25.63 17.12 -0.31
CA SER A 174 -27.08 17.03 -0.49
C SER A 174 -27.51 16.47 -1.85
N GLN A 175 -26.68 16.61 -2.89
CA GLN A 175 -26.94 16.08 -4.24
C GLN A 175 -26.73 14.56 -4.34
N LEU A 176 -26.10 13.94 -3.33
CA LEU A 176 -25.95 12.49 -3.25
C LEU A 176 -27.24 11.76 -2.86
N THR A 177 -28.21 12.49 -2.27
CA THR A 177 -29.40 11.93 -1.62
C THR A 177 -30.17 10.90 -2.46
N ASP A 178 -30.38 11.18 -3.75
CA ASP A 178 -31.15 10.29 -4.63
C ASP A 178 -30.35 9.03 -4.96
N SER A 179 -29.10 9.17 -5.40
CA SER A 179 -28.22 8.02 -5.67
C SER A 179 -27.97 7.16 -4.42
N PHE A 180 -27.94 7.79 -3.25
CA PHE A 180 -27.83 7.10 -1.97
C PHE A 180 -29.09 6.29 -1.65
N ALA A 181 -30.28 6.86 -1.87
CA ALA A 181 -31.54 6.16 -1.69
C ALA A 181 -31.70 4.99 -2.68
N GLU A 182 -31.31 5.17 -3.94
CA GLU A 182 -31.29 4.12 -4.97
C GLU A 182 -30.33 2.99 -4.59
N ALA A 183 -29.12 3.31 -4.12
CA ALA A 183 -28.15 2.32 -3.65
C ALA A 183 -28.66 1.57 -2.41
N ILE A 184 -29.34 2.25 -1.48
CA ILE A 184 -29.99 1.59 -0.37
C ILE A 184 -31.04 0.61 -0.91
N GLU A 185 -32.01 1.07 -1.71
CA GLU A 185 -33.10 0.26 -2.27
C GLU A 185 -32.59 -1.00 -3.00
N ALA A 186 -31.58 -0.85 -3.86
CA ALA A 186 -31.03 -1.94 -4.67
C ALA A 186 -30.26 -2.98 -3.84
N TYR A 187 -29.73 -2.60 -2.67
CA TYR A 187 -28.91 -3.46 -1.82
C TYR A 187 -29.55 -3.61 -0.42
N PRO A 188 -30.61 -4.43 -0.27
CA PRO A 188 -31.40 -4.52 0.97
C PRO A 188 -30.61 -5.04 2.18
N LYS A 189 -29.52 -5.79 1.95
CA LYS A 189 -28.62 -6.29 3.01
C LYS A 189 -27.51 -5.30 3.37
N ALA A 190 -27.31 -4.24 2.58
CA ALA A 190 -26.23 -3.29 2.85
C ALA A 190 -26.51 -2.54 4.16
N THR A 191 -25.45 -2.33 4.92
CA THR A 191 -25.44 -1.42 6.08
C THR A 191 -24.49 -0.25 5.87
N ALA A 192 -23.98 -0.10 4.65
CA ALA A 192 -23.15 1.00 4.26
C ALA A 192 -23.24 1.30 2.75
N VAL A 193 -22.86 2.52 2.37
CA VAL A 193 -22.66 2.95 0.98
C VAL A 193 -21.34 3.70 0.90
N LEU A 194 -20.49 3.30 -0.04
CA LEU A 194 -19.26 4.01 -0.38
C LEU A 194 -19.55 5.15 -1.36
N VAL A 195 -18.86 6.28 -1.18
CA VAL A 195 -18.90 7.42 -2.10
C VAL A 195 -17.51 7.57 -2.71
N ARG A 196 -17.41 7.42 -4.03
CA ARG A 196 -16.12 7.37 -4.74
C ARG A 196 -15.29 8.63 -4.50
N ASN A 197 -14.00 8.49 -4.21
CA ASN A 197 -13.10 9.64 -3.94
C ASN A 197 -13.54 10.52 -2.75
N HIS A 198 -14.33 9.98 -1.81
CA HIS A 198 -14.89 10.75 -0.71
C HIS A 198 -14.83 9.98 0.60
N GLY A 199 -15.56 8.87 0.72
CA GLY A 199 -15.66 8.17 2.00
C GLY A 199 -16.78 7.14 2.04
N ILE A 200 -17.34 6.92 3.23
CA ILE A 200 -18.40 5.93 3.49
C ILE A 200 -19.47 6.48 4.43
N PHE A 201 -20.70 6.01 4.24
CA PHE A 201 -21.79 6.14 5.21
C PHE A 201 -22.13 4.74 5.75
N VAL A 202 -22.17 4.57 7.06
CA VAL A 202 -22.45 3.30 7.75
C VAL A 202 -23.59 3.51 8.75
N TRP A 203 -24.58 2.63 8.78
CA TRP A 203 -25.69 2.70 9.75
C TRP A 203 -25.90 1.39 10.50
N GLY A 204 -26.45 1.49 11.70
CA GLY A 204 -26.78 0.35 12.55
C GLY A 204 -28.07 0.57 13.33
N ASP A 205 -28.58 -0.49 13.96
CA ASP A 205 -29.80 -0.41 14.77
C ASP A 205 -29.60 0.45 16.02
N THR A 206 -28.37 0.53 16.50
CA THR A 206 -27.88 1.35 17.62
C THR A 206 -26.52 1.98 17.26
N TRP A 207 -26.08 3.00 18.01
CA TRP A 207 -24.74 3.57 17.85
C TRP A 207 -23.63 2.52 18.02
N ILE A 208 -23.83 1.53 18.90
CA ILE A 208 -22.89 0.43 19.14
C ILE A 208 -22.72 -0.37 17.84
N SER A 209 -23.83 -0.85 17.27
CA SER A 209 -23.78 -1.61 16.02
C SER A 209 -23.25 -0.79 14.84
N ALA A 210 -23.61 0.49 14.74
CA ALA A 210 -23.10 1.38 13.69
C ALA A 210 -21.57 1.54 13.80
N LYS A 211 -21.05 1.78 15.01
CA LYS A 211 -19.61 1.90 15.29
C LYS A 211 -18.88 0.59 15.02
N THR A 212 -19.36 -0.53 15.54
CA THR A 212 -18.73 -1.84 15.32
C THR A 212 -18.66 -2.19 13.84
N GLN A 213 -19.74 -1.94 13.09
CA GLN A 213 -19.74 -2.15 11.65
C GLN A 213 -18.79 -1.19 10.93
N ALA A 214 -18.71 0.07 11.33
CA ALA A 214 -17.77 1.03 10.75
C ALA A 214 -16.32 0.55 10.95
N GLU A 215 -15.96 0.10 12.15
CA GLU A 215 -14.64 -0.48 12.43
C GLU A 215 -14.35 -1.70 11.54
N CYS A 216 -15.34 -2.58 11.35
CA CYS A 216 -15.21 -3.72 10.46
C CYS A 216 -15.04 -3.29 9.00
N TYR A 217 -15.83 -2.35 8.49
CA TYR A 217 -15.71 -1.85 7.13
C TYR A 217 -14.33 -1.22 6.89
N HIS A 218 -13.88 -0.33 7.78
CA HIS A 218 -12.57 0.29 7.68
C HIS A 218 -11.43 -0.75 7.71
N TYR A 219 -11.52 -1.76 8.59
CA TYR A 219 -10.59 -2.89 8.59
C TYR A 219 -10.60 -3.65 7.25
N LEU A 220 -11.78 -3.97 6.73
CA LEU A 220 -11.94 -4.75 5.50
C LEU A 220 -11.43 -3.99 4.28
N PHE A 221 -11.59 -2.66 4.22
CA PHE A 221 -11.00 -1.85 3.16
C PHE A 221 -9.48 -1.77 3.26
N ASP A 222 -8.92 -1.56 4.46
CA ASP A 222 -7.47 -1.58 4.66
C ASP A 222 -6.89 -2.95 4.29
N ALA A 223 -7.55 -4.03 4.70
CA ALA A 223 -7.18 -5.39 4.32
C ALA A 223 -7.26 -5.59 2.80
N ALA A 224 -8.29 -5.11 2.11
CA ALA A 224 -8.41 -5.19 0.66
C ALA A 224 -7.25 -4.46 -0.05
N ILE A 225 -6.91 -3.25 0.42
CA ILE A 225 -5.80 -2.46 -0.12
C ILE A 225 -4.48 -3.20 0.09
N ARG A 226 -4.23 -3.75 1.29
CA ARG A 226 -3.02 -4.53 1.58
C ARG A 226 -2.96 -5.81 0.76
N LEU A 227 -4.06 -6.55 0.65
CA LEU A 227 -4.14 -7.76 -0.15
C LEU A 227 -3.87 -7.44 -1.63
N TYR A 228 -4.42 -6.36 -2.16
CA TYR A 228 -4.12 -5.89 -3.51
C TYR A 228 -2.64 -5.51 -3.71
N GLN A 229 -2.05 -4.77 -2.78
CA GLN A 229 -0.62 -4.45 -2.80
C GLN A 229 0.24 -5.71 -2.75
N LEU A 230 -0.26 -6.73 -2.07
CA LEU A 230 0.27 -8.07 -2.02
C LEU A 230 -0.24 -8.95 -3.18
N GLY A 231 -0.85 -8.43 -4.24
CA GLY A 231 -1.31 -9.22 -5.40
C GLY A 231 -2.29 -10.37 -5.07
N ILE A 232 -2.97 -10.33 -3.92
CA ILE A 232 -3.96 -11.30 -3.49
C ILE A 232 -5.35 -10.73 -3.77
N ASP A 233 -6.18 -11.50 -4.49
CA ASP A 233 -7.56 -11.12 -4.75
C ASP A 233 -8.44 -11.42 -3.53
N TRP A 234 -8.87 -10.35 -2.85
CA TRP A 234 -9.73 -10.42 -1.66
C TRP A 234 -11.19 -10.80 -1.95
N THR A 235 -11.57 -10.85 -3.23
CA THR A 235 -12.90 -11.28 -3.64
C THR A 235 -13.03 -12.80 -3.74
N THR A 236 -11.91 -13.53 -3.63
CA THR A 236 -11.87 -14.99 -3.68
C THR A 236 -11.56 -15.58 -2.30
N PRO A 237 -11.98 -16.82 -1.99
CA PRO A 237 -11.63 -17.50 -0.73
C PRO A 237 -10.15 -17.93 -0.64
N GLU A 238 -9.32 -17.61 -1.64
CA GLU A 238 -7.99 -18.17 -1.83
C GLU A 238 -6.92 -17.57 -0.90
N HIS A 239 -7.30 -16.62 -0.04
CA HIS A 239 -6.44 -15.98 0.95
C HIS A 239 -6.43 -16.67 2.34
N GLY A 240 -6.87 -17.94 2.43
CA GLY A 240 -6.76 -18.79 3.62
C GLY A 240 -6.92 -20.29 3.33
N PRO A 241 -6.51 -21.21 4.22
CA PRO A 241 -6.64 -22.65 3.99
C PRO A 241 -8.12 -23.05 3.96
N LEU A 242 -8.57 -23.59 2.82
CA LEU A 242 -9.87 -24.26 2.69
C LEU A 242 -9.95 -25.34 3.76
N SER A 243 -10.86 -25.17 4.72
CA SER A 243 -11.06 -26.08 5.85
C SER A 243 -11.01 -27.56 5.42
N VAL A 244 -10.05 -28.30 5.97
CA VAL A 244 -10.03 -29.76 5.95
C VAL A 244 -11.30 -30.25 6.64
N PRO A 245 -12.21 -30.99 5.98
CA PRO A 245 -13.36 -31.56 6.66
C PRO A 245 -12.88 -32.58 7.69
N ARG A 246 -13.32 -32.41 8.95
CA ARG A 246 -13.24 -33.42 10.00
C ARG A 246 -13.92 -34.71 9.51
N ALA A 247 -13.13 -35.74 9.24
CA ALA A 247 -13.53 -37.12 9.36
C ALA A 247 -12.32 -37.94 9.82
N ILE A 248 -12.08 -37.93 11.13
CA ILE A 248 -11.46 -39.07 11.80
C ILE A 248 -12.57 -40.12 11.91
N GLN A 249 -12.54 -41.12 11.04
CA GLN A 249 -13.00 -42.45 11.42
C GLN A 249 -11.93 -43.46 11.02
N GLN A 250 -11.40 -44.08 12.07
CA GLN A 250 -10.51 -45.22 12.06
C GLN A 250 -11.10 -46.36 11.20
N THR A 251 -10.29 -47.02 10.37
CA THR A 251 -10.10 -48.48 10.35
C THR A 251 -9.05 -48.90 9.29
N PRO A 252 -8.42 -50.08 9.45
CA PRO A 252 -7.04 -50.31 9.03
C PRO A 252 -6.85 -50.87 7.62
N ALA A 253 -5.60 -50.76 7.18
CA ALA A 253 -4.97 -51.22 5.95
C ALA A 253 -5.62 -52.43 5.24
N THR A 254 -5.77 -52.33 3.92
CA THR A 254 -5.43 -53.39 2.95
C THR A 254 -5.50 -52.86 1.50
N GLY A 255 -4.40 -53.02 0.76
CA GLY A 255 -4.34 -53.41 -0.65
C GLY A 255 -4.95 -52.51 -1.75
N GLY A 256 -4.09 -52.13 -2.71
CA GLY A 256 -4.47 -52.15 -4.13
C GLY A 256 -4.52 -50.83 -4.88
N LEU A 257 -3.43 -50.56 -5.61
CA LEU A 257 -3.30 -49.87 -6.91
C LEU A 257 -4.39 -48.85 -7.33
N GLY A 258 -3.97 -47.59 -7.43
CA GLY A 258 -4.69 -46.55 -8.17
C GLY A 258 -3.75 -45.40 -8.51
N ASN A 259 -3.20 -45.42 -9.73
CA ASN A 259 -2.50 -44.30 -10.35
C ASN A 259 -3.40 -43.06 -10.32
N ASN A 260 -3.12 -42.12 -9.43
CA ASN A 260 -3.55 -40.73 -9.57
C ASN A 260 -2.34 -39.87 -9.26
N ASN A 261 -1.64 -39.47 -10.32
CA ASN A 261 -0.70 -38.36 -10.30
C ASN A 261 -1.48 -37.10 -9.89
N TYR A 262 -1.66 -36.87 -8.59
CA TYR A 262 -1.74 -35.51 -8.09
C TYR A 262 -0.34 -34.94 -8.26
N VAL A 263 -0.12 -34.32 -9.42
CA VAL A 263 0.96 -33.33 -9.55
C VAL A 263 0.63 -32.28 -8.51
N ILE A 264 1.38 -32.28 -7.41
CA ILE A 264 1.49 -31.14 -6.51
C ILE A 264 2.07 -30.04 -7.40
N GLU A 265 1.21 -29.23 -8.02
CA GLU A 265 1.66 -28.02 -8.70
C GLU A 265 2.37 -27.20 -7.64
N SER A 266 3.69 -27.04 -7.80
CA SER A 266 4.48 -26.31 -6.82
C SER A 266 3.98 -24.87 -6.82
N SER A 267 3.36 -24.45 -5.72
CA SER A 267 2.77 -23.13 -5.59
C SER A 267 3.89 -22.09 -5.40
N ARG A 268 4.64 -21.82 -6.48
CA ARG A 268 5.64 -20.74 -6.54
C ARG A 268 4.91 -19.41 -6.45
N LYS A 269 4.91 -18.79 -5.28
CA LYS A 269 4.19 -17.53 -5.03
C LYS A 269 5.06 -16.30 -5.37
N CYS A 270 6.37 -16.41 -5.19
CA CYS A 270 7.31 -15.31 -5.34
C CYS A 270 8.48 -15.71 -6.23
N ILE A 271 8.88 -14.80 -7.12
CA ILE A 271 10.07 -14.92 -7.96
C ILE A 271 11.00 -13.77 -7.60
N VAL A 272 12.23 -14.09 -7.22
CA VAL A 272 13.30 -13.12 -6.99
C VAL A 272 14.30 -13.28 -8.13
N LEU A 273 14.63 -12.18 -8.80
CA LEU A 273 15.51 -12.17 -9.96
C LEU A 273 16.77 -11.37 -9.65
N ASP A 274 17.91 -11.89 -10.05
CA ASP A 274 19.11 -11.09 -10.23
C ASP A 274 19.01 -10.23 -11.52
N ILE A 275 19.89 -9.24 -11.65
CA ILE A 275 19.96 -8.36 -12.83
C ILE A 275 21.06 -8.81 -13.79
N GLU A 276 22.31 -8.64 -13.39
CA GLU A 276 23.49 -8.87 -14.22
C GLU A 276 23.58 -10.35 -14.60
N GLY A 277 23.76 -10.68 -15.88
CA GLY A 277 23.81 -12.06 -16.36
C GLY A 277 22.47 -12.83 -16.30
N THR A 278 21.39 -12.20 -15.82
CA THR A 278 20.10 -12.85 -15.57
C THR A 278 18.95 -12.18 -16.32
N THR A 279 18.57 -10.95 -15.97
CA THR A 279 17.60 -10.15 -16.76
C THR A 279 18.28 -9.26 -17.79
N THR A 280 19.55 -8.92 -17.55
CA THR A 280 20.29 -7.90 -18.30
C THR A 280 21.68 -8.44 -18.66
N PRO A 281 22.16 -8.21 -19.90
CA PRO A 281 23.52 -8.61 -20.28
C PRO A 281 24.59 -8.00 -19.39
N ILE A 282 25.60 -8.78 -19.01
CA ILE A 282 26.76 -8.32 -18.24
C ILE A 282 27.45 -7.14 -18.94
N SER A 283 27.57 -7.22 -20.27
CA SER A 283 28.15 -6.16 -21.12
C SER A 283 27.42 -4.83 -21.00
N PHE A 284 26.13 -4.79 -20.67
CA PHE A 284 25.44 -3.52 -20.45
C PHE A 284 25.98 -2.79 -19.21
N LEU A 285 26.32 -3.52 -18.14
CA LEU A 285 26.90 -2.91 -16.95
C LEU A 285 28.34 -2.50 -17.21
N THR A 286 29.15 -3.42 -17.75
CA THR A 286 30.60 -3.22 -17.92
C THR A 286 30.96 -2.25 -19.04
N ASP A 287 30.20 -2.26 -20.13
CA ASP A 287 30.56 -1.55 -21.36
C ASP A 287 29.74 -0.26 -21.55
N ILE A 288 28.61 -0.12 -20.83
CA ILE A 288 27.71 1.03 -20.96
C ILE A 288 27.54 1.77 -19.64
N LEU A 289 26.97 1.17 -18.58
CA LEU A 289 26.64 1.91 -17.35
C LEU A 289 27.86 2.44 -16.60
N PHE A 290 28.86 1.60 -16.32
CA PHE A 290 30.06 2.06 -15.62
C PHE A 290 30.89 3.05 -16.45
N PRO A 291 31.14 2.81 -17.76
CA PRO A 291 31.78 3.81 -18.62
C PRO A 291 31.00 5.12 -18.69
N TYR A 292 29.67 5.08 -18.79
CA TYR A 292 28.85 6.29 -18.81
C TYR A 292 29.04 7.13 -17.53
N ALA A 293 29.03 6.49 -16.36
CA ALA A 293 29.27 7.21 -15.10
C ALA A 293 30.67 7.84 -15.05
N ARG A 294 31.69 7.10 -15.49
CA ARG A 294 33.07 7.61 -15.60
C ARG A 294 33.17 8.81 -16.54
N ASP A 295 32.61 8.70 -17.73
CA ASP A 295 32.78 9.70 -18.78
C ASP A 295 31.92 10.96 -18.56
N ASN A 296 30.84 10.84 -17.77
CA ASN A 296 29.90 11.93 -17.50
C ASN A 296 30.01 12.54 -16.10
N VAL A 297 30.88 12.04 -15.22
CA VAL A 297 31.03 12.58 -13.86
C VAL A 297 31.33 14.08 -13.85
N ARG A 298 32.26 14.57 -14.70
CA ARG A 298 32.54 16.01 -14.81
C ARG A 298 31.32 16.80 -15.28
N LYS A 299 30.67 16.34 -16.35
CA LYS A 299 29.47 16.98 -16.93
C LYS A 299 28.36 17.11 -15.89
N HIS A 300 28.09 16.01 -15.17
CA HIS A 300 27.09 15.96 -14.11
C HIS A 300 27.42 16.97 -13.00
N LEU A 301 28.60 16.85 -12.38
CA LEU A 301 29.01 17.72 -11.29
C LEU A 301 29.00 19.20 -11.67
N LEU A 302 29.42 19.56 -12.88
CA LEU A 302 29.30 20.94 -13.37
C LEU A 302 27.83 21.36 -13.52
N SER A 303 26.97 20.52 -14.09
CA SER A 303 25.57 20.88 -14.28
C SER A 303 24.75 20.98 -12.99
N THR A 304 25.16 20.29 -11.93
CA THR A 304 24.40 20.18 -10.68
C THR A 304 25.13 20.71 -9.45
N PHE A 305 26.31 21.32 -9.60
CA PHE A 305 27.20 21.72 -8.49
C PHE A 305 26.50 22.45 -7.34
N ASP A 306 25.59 23.37 -7.67
CA ASP A 306 24.92 24.22 -6.68
C ASP A 306 23.69 23.56 -6.04
N LYS A 307 23.29 22.37 -6.51
CA LYS A 307 22.18 21.59 -5.93
C LYS A 307 22.63 20.94 -4.62
N GLU A 308 21.73 20.95 -3.63
CA GLU A 308 21.99 20.36 -2.32
C GLU A 308 22.33 18.86 -2.38
N GLU A 309 21.71 18.10 -3.29
CA GLU A 309 22.01 16.68 -3.51
C GLU A 309 23.46 16.46 -3.96
N THR A 310 23.94 17.26 -4.93
CA THR A 310 25.32 17.17 -5.43
C THR A 310 26.33 17.65 -4.40
N LYS A 311 26.00 18.66 -3.59
CA LYS A 311 26.87 19.06 -2.46
C LYS A 311 27.02 17.93 -1.44
N ALA A 312 25.93 17.21 -1.13
CA ALA A 312 25.98 16.05 -0.26
C ALA A 312 26.84 14.92 -0.84
N ASP A 313 26.75 14.64 -2.14
CA ASP A 313 27.62 13.68 -2.82
C ASP A 313 29.10 14.07 -2.72
N ILE A 314 29.40 15.34 -2.98
CA ILE A 314 30.76 15.90 -2.92
C ILE A 314 31.33 15.71 -1.51
N GLU A 315 30.55 15.99 -0.48
CA GLU A 315 31.00 15.85 0.92
C GLU A 315 31.23 14.38 1.30
N LEU A 316 30.37 13.47 0.87
CA LEU A 316 30.57 12.03 1.09
C LEU A 316 31.80 11.49 0.38
N ILE A 317 32.06 11.92 -0.86
CA ILE A 317 33.29 11.54 -1.57
C ILE A 317 34.51 12.17 -0.90
N ARG A 318 34.44 13.43 -0.46
CA ARG A 318 35.51 14.09 0.30
C ARG A 318 35.89 13.28 1.53
N GLY A 319 34.93 12.91 2.36
CA GLY A 319 35.17 12.09 3.56
C GLY A 319 35.82 10.73 3.23
N GLN A 320 35.36 10.06 2.17
CA GLN A 320 36.00 8.81 1.73
C GLN A 320 37.44 9.02 1.25
N VAL A 321 37.69 10.05 0.44
CA VAL A 321 39.01 10.33 -0.14
C VAL A 321 40.01 10.73 0.95
N GLU A 322 39.59 11.47 1.98
CA GLU A 322 40.42 11.78 3.13
C GLU A 322 40.89 10.51 3.85
N GLU A 323 40.00 9.55 4.04
CA GLU A 323 40.33 8.24 4.63
C GLU A 323 41.25 7.42 3.72
N ASP A 324 41.00 7.42 2.42
CA ASP A 324 41.84 6.75 1.43
C ASP A 324 43.26 7.32 1.39
N CYS A 325 43.40 8.65 1.51
CA CYS A 325 44.70 9.32 1.58
C CYS A 325 45.46 8.96 2.85
N LYS A 326 44.78 8.91 4.01
CA LYS A 326 45.38 8.45 5.28
C LYS A 326 45.87 7.01 5.20
N ASN A 327 45.13 6.16 4.50
CA ASN A 327 45.45 4.73 4.34
C ASN A 327 46.40 4.45 3.16
N GLY A 328 46.87 5.48 2.45
CA GLY A 328 47.81 5.32 1.34
C GLY A 328 47.24 4.58 0.13
N VAL A 329 45.93 4.67 -0.11
CA VAL A 329 45.27 4.01 -1.23
C VAL A 329 45.77 4.61 -2.55
N ALA A 330 46.26 3.76 -3.45
CA ALA A 330 46.78 4.19 -4.73
C ALA A 330 45.71 4.92 -5.57
N GLY A 331 46.04 6.11 -6.08
CA GLY A 331 45.15 6.92 -6.91
C GLY A 331 44.23 7.89 -6.13
N ALA A 332 44.27 7.87 -4.80
CA ALA A 332 43.57 8.88 -3.99
C ALA A 332 44.30 10.23 -4.04
N VAL A 333 43.56 11.30 -4.31
CA VAL A 333 44.09 12.68 -4.37
C VAL A 333 43.22 13.60 -3.51
N PRO A 334 43.79 14.44 -2.62
CA PRO A 334 43.01 15.32 -1.76
C PRO A 334 42.06 16.23 -2.56
N ILE A 335 40.82 16.35 -2.10
CA ILE A 335 39.82 17.24 -2.72
C ILE A 335 39.98 18.64 -2.10
N PRO A 336 40.23 19.71 -2.88
CA PRO A 336 40.39 21.08 -2.37
C PRO A 336 39.14 21.59 -1.64
N ALA A 337 39.32 22.59 -0.77
CA ALA A 337 38.19 23.26 -0.11
C ALA A 337 37.29 23.98 -1.14
N GLU A 338 36.01 24.18 -0.82
CA GLU A 338 35.02 24.75 -1.76
C GLU A 338 35.40 26.14 -2.30
N ASN A 339 36.14 26.92 -1.51
CA ASN A 339 36.65 28.24 -1.90
C ASN A 339 37.80 28.20 -2.92
N SER A 340 38.30 27.02 -3.28
CA SER A 340 39.39 26.81 -4.25
C SER A 340 38.94 26.92 -5.71
N GLY A 341 37.65 27.18 -5.93
CA GLY A 341 37.04 27.27 -7.26
C GLY A 341 36.38 25.95 -7.68
N ARG A 342 35.20 26.08 -8.28
CA ARG A 342 34.33 24.96 -8.69
C ARG A 342 35.07 23.93 -9.57
N ASP A 343 35.78 24.37 -10.60
CA ASP A 343 36.46 23.46 -11.54
C ASP A 343 37.56 22.66 -10.85
N CYS A 344 38.32 23.27 -9.92
CA CYS A 344 39.35 22.58 -9.15
C CYS A 344 38.78 21.44 -8.30
N VAL A 345 37.63 21.66 -7.66
CA VAL A 345 36.94 20.63 -6.85
C VAL A 345 36.44 19.50 -7.75
N VAL A 346 35.81 19.83 -8.87
CA VAL A 346 35.30 18.84 -9.83
C VAL A 346 36.43 17.99 -10.41
N ASP A 347 37.55 18.60 -10.81
CA ASP A 347 38.71 17.90 -11.38
C ASP A 347 39.32 16.88 -10.39
N ALA A 348 39.42 17.25 -9.11
CA ALA A 348 39.88 16.35 -8.06
C ALA A 348 38.91 15.18 -7.86
N ILE A 349 37.60 15.43 -7.83
CA ILE A 349 36.59 14.38 -7.70
C ILE A 349 36.62 13.42 -8.89
N VAL A 350 36.71 13.95 -10.12
CA VAL A 350 36.80 13.13 -11.33
C VAL A 350 37.98 12.18 -11.24
N THR A 351 39.16 12.69 -10.85
CA THR A 351 40.38 11.89 -10.73
C THR A 351 40.20 10.75 -9.72
N ASN A 352 39.60 11.04 -8.56
CA ASN A 352 39.32 10.02 -7.55
C ASN A 352 38.29 8.99 -8.02
N VAL A 353 37.19 9.44 -8.65
CA VAL A 353 36.14 8.57 -9.17
C VAL A 353 36.69 7.63 -10.25
N GLU A 354 37.49 8.15 -11.17
CA GLU A 354 38.17 7.34 -12.20
C GLU A 354 39.09 6.28 -11.57
N ALA A 355 39.88 6.67 -10.56
CA ALA A 355 40.74 5.73 -9.84
C ALA A 355 39.93 4.65 -9.10
N MET A 356 38.84 5.03 -8.43
CA MET A 356 37.97 4.10 -7.71
C MET A 356 37.27 3.11 -8.65
N ILE A 357 36.77 3.58 -9.81
CA ILE A 357 36.16 2.74 -10.84
C ILE A 357 37.21 1.79 -11.45
N LYS A 358 38.39 2.30 -11.79
CA LYS A 358 39.49 1.49 -12.36
C LYS A 358 39.94 0.37 -11.43
N ALA A 359 39.87 0.60 -10.12
CA ALA A 359 40.22 -0.37 -9.08
C ALA A 359 39.03 -1.26 -8.63
N ASP A 360 37.87 -1.19 -9.31
CA ASP A 360 36.63 -1.90 -8.95
C ASP A 360 36.24 -1.76 -7.46
N ARG A 361 36.41 -0.55 -6.91
CA ARG A 361 36.17 -0.31 -5.49
C ARG A 361 34.68 -0.16 -5.20
N LYS A 362 34.15 -1.03 -4.33
CA LYS A 362 32.73 -1.06 -3.94
C LYS A 362 32.44 -0.11 -2.77
N ILE A 363 32.45 1.19 -3.04
CA ILE A 363 32.31 2.24 -2.03
C ILE A 363 30.90 2.84 -2.04
N THR A 364 30.32 3.08 -0.86
CA THR A 364 28.99 3.68 -0.72
C THR A 364 28.89 5.08 -1.35
N SER A 365 29.86 5.97 -1.10
CA SER A 365 29.86 7.33 -1.66
C SER A 365 29.95 7.33 -3.19
N LEU A 366 30.78 6.46 -3.77
CA LEU A 366 30.86 6.27 -5.22
C LEU A 366 29.53 5.79 -5.81
N LYS A 367 28.90 4.78 -5.18
CA LYS A 367 27.62 4.22 -5.65
C LYS A 367 26.49 5.26 -5.64
N GLN A 368 26.48 6.17 -4.66
CA GLN A 368 25.50 7.25 -4.58
C GLN A 368 25.64 8.20 -5.77
N LEU A 369 26.85 8.74 -5.98
CA LEU A 369 27.11 9.63 -7.12
C LEU A 369 26.84 8.95 -8.46
N GLN A 370 27.23 7.67 -8.63
CA GLN A 370 26.91 6.90 -9.84
C GLN A 370 25.40 6.81 -10.08
N GLY A 371 24.60 6.60 -9.03
CA GLY A 371 23.14 6.62 -9.10
C GLY A 371 22.60 7.93 -9.67
N HIS A 372 23.08 9.08 -9.17
CA HIS A 372 22.64 10.40 -9.62
C HIS A 372 23.09 10.72 -11.07
N ILE A 373 24.30 10.27 -11.46
CA ILE A 373 24.78 10.40 -12.84
C ILE A 373 23.90 9.55 -13.78
N TRP A 374 23.60 8.31 -13.41
CA TRP A 374 22.70 7.46 -14.21
C TRP A 374 21.30 8.04 -14.29
N ARG A 375 20.76 8.60 -13.20
CA ARG A 375 19.46 9.31 -13.21
C ARG A 375 19.45 10.38 -14.29
N THR A 376 20.48 11.21 -14.34
CA THR A 376 20.66 12.25 -15.37
C THR A 376 20.71 11.65 -16.77
N GLY A 377 21.42 10.54 -16.96
CA GLY A 377 21.53 9.86 -18.25
C GLY A 377 20.21 9.25 -18.73
N PHE A 378 19.43 8.64 -17.84
CA PHE A 378 18.11 8.10 -18.17
C PHE A 378 17.09 9.20 -18.44
N GLU A 379 17.05 10.27 -17.63
CA GLU A 379 16.16 11.42 -17.81
C GLU A 379 16.45 12.18 -19.11
N SER A 380 17.73 12.33 -19.47
CA SER A 380 18.16 12.95 -20.72
C SER A 380 18.03 12.03 -21.95
N LYS A 381 17.66 10.75 -21.74
CA LYS A 381 17.61 9.69 -22.76
C LYS A 381 18.96 9.38 -23.43
N GLU A 382 20.07 9.75 -22.79
CA GLU A 382 21.42 9.32 -23.17
C GLU A 382 21.67 7.85 -22.75
N LEU A 383 20.93 7.35 -21.76
CA LEU A 383 20.88 5.95 -21.35
C LEU A 383 19.50 5.35 -21.60
N GLN A 384 19.49 4.07 -21.99
CA GLN A 384 18.30 3.25 -22.10
C GLN A 384 18.56 1.90 -21.42
N GLY A 385 17.60 1.41 -20.64
CA GLY A 385 17.71 0.16 -19.91
C GLY A 385 17.64 -1.02 -20.87
N ILE A 386 18.63 -1.92 -20.80
CA ILE A 386 18.69 -3.13 -21.61
C ILE A 386 18.31 -4.33 -20.76
N VAL A 387 17.40 -5.15 -21.28
CA VAL A 387 17.03 -6.47 -20.75
C VAL A 387 17.01 -7.48 -21.91
N PHE A 388 17.18 -8.77 -21.62
CA PHE A 388 17.03 -9.81 -22.64
C PHE A 388 15.60 -9.83 -23.21
N GLU A 389 15.46 -10.19 -24.48
CA GLU A 389 14.18 -10.09 -25.23
C GLU A 389 13.05 -10.92 -24.61
N ASP A 390 13.37 -12.02 -23.93
CA ASP A 390 12.39 -12.89 -23.29
C ASP A 390 11.85 -12.33 -21.96
N VAL A 391 12.58 -11.40 -21.32
CA VAL A 391 12.25 -10.90 -19.98
C VAL A 391 10.92 -10.14 -19.96
N PRO A 392 10.64 -9.15 -20.83
CA PRO A 392 9.39 -8.38 -20.78
C PRO A 392 8.14 -9.26 -20.93
N GLY A 393 8.18 -10.21 -21.86
CA GLY A 393 7.06 -11.11 -22.13
C GLY A 393 6.75 -12.02 -20.94
N VAL A 394 7.80 -12.56 -20.31
CA VAL A 394 7.66 -13.44 -19.15
C VAL A 394 7.25 -12.67 -17.90
N LEU A 395 7.82 -11.48 -17.65
CA LEU A 395 7.38 -10.61 -16.54
C LEU A 395 5.89 -10.28 -16.65
N LYS A 396 5.43 -9.95 -17.87
CA LYS A 396 4.00 -9.69 -18.13
C LYS A 396 3.15 -10.93 -17.88
N LYS A 397 3.60 -12.12 -18.33
CA LYS A 397 2.92 -13.40 -18.11
C LYS A 397 2.80 -13.71 -16.61
N TRP A 398 3.92 -13.67 -15.87
CA TRP A 398 3.91 -13.90 -14.43
C TRP A 398 3.01 -12.93 -13.68
N HIS A 399 3.04 -11.65 -14.07
CA HIS A 399 2.11 -10.67 -13.51
C HIS A 399 0.63 -11.02 -13.77
N SER A 400 0.29 -11.47 -14.99
CA SER A 400 -1.08 -11.91 -15.31
C SER A 400 -1.49 -13.22 -14.61
N GLU A 401 -0.52 -14.04 -14.21
CA GLU A 401 -0.71 -15.25 -13.41
C GLU A 401 -0.75 -14.97 -11.90
N GLY A 402 -0.68 -13.70 -11.48
CA GLY A 402 -0.67 -13.32 -10.05
C GLY A 402 0.64 -13.64 -9.32
N LYS A 403 1.71 -14.01 -10.04
CA LYS A 403 3.03 -14.24 -9.43
C LYS A 403 3.68 -12.91 -9.08
N LYS A 404 4.24 -12.82 -7.88
CA LYS A 404 4.97 -11.64 -7.43
C LYS A 404 6.42 -11.72 -7.87
N VAL A 405 6.92 -10.68 -8.52
CA VAL A 405 8.30 -10.63 -9.00
C VAL A 405 9.07 -9.52 -8.30
N TYR A 406 10.24 -9.85 -7.77
CA TYR A 406 11.12 -8.94 -7.06
C TYR A 406 12.51 -8.99 -7.68
N ILE A 407 13.29 -7.92 -7.49
CA ILE A 407 14.67 -7.87 -7.92
C ILE A 407 15.59 -7.90 -6.69
N TYR A 408 16.68 -8.65 -6.75
CA TYR A 408 17.76 -8.58 -5.76
C TYR A 408 19.11 -8.42 -6.48
N SER A 409 19.71 -7.24 -6.36
CA SER A 409 20.95 -6.90 -7.06
C SER A 409 21.93 -6.14 -6.18
N SER A 410 23.20 -6.10 -6.59
CA SER A 410 24.24 -5.35 -5.87
C SER A 410 24.19 -3.82 -6.13
N GLY A 411 23.49 -3.41 -7.19
CA GLY A 411 23.18 -2.01 -7.48
C GLY A 411 22.11 -1.46 -6.54
N SER A 412 22.14 -0.15 -6.26
CA SER A 412 21.16 0.49 -5.37
C SER A 412 19.74 0.33 -5.89
N ARG A 413 18.75 0.27 -5.00
CA ARG A 413 17.32 0.19 -5.40
C ARG A 413 16.93 1.29 -6.39
N GLU A 414 17.53 2.48 -6.26
CA GLU A 414 17.32 3.57 -7.21
C GLU A 414 17.82 3.22 -8.62
N ALA A 415 19.06 2.73 -8.75
CA ALA A 415 19.62 2.31 -10.03
C ALA A 415 18.79 1.20 -10.68
N GLN A 416 18.30 0.25 -9.89
CA GLN A 416 17.41 -0.81 -10.37
C GLN A 416 16.09 -0.21 -10.92
N ARG A 417 15.48 0.74 -10.20
CA ARG A 417 14.26 1.42 -10.66
C ARG A 417 14.50 2.23 -11.94
N LEU A 418 15.65 2.87 -12.08
CA LEU A 418 16.01 3.61 -13.29
C LEU A 418 16.17 2.66 -14.48
N LEU A 419 16.84 1.52 -14.31
CA LEU A 419 17.04 0.52 -15.36
C LEU A 419 15.70 -0.02 -15.88
N PHE A 420 14.85 -0.55 -15.00
CA PHE A 420 13.56 -1.15 -15.40
C PHE A 420 12.50 -0.11 -15.80
N GLY A 421 12.65 1.15 -15.37
CA GLY A 421 11.74 2.24 -15.71
C GLY A 421 11.94 2.80 -17.12
N ASN A 422 13.14 2.64 -17.69
CA ASN A 422 13.56 3.33 -18.92
C ASN A 422 14.01 2.35 -20.01
N THR A 423 13.29 1.24 -20.22
CA THR A 423 13.63 0.25 -21.25
C THR A 423 13.04 0.57 -22.63
N SER A 424 13.53 -0.08 -23.68
CA SER A 424 12.91 -0.02 -25.02
C SER A 424 11.52 -0.66 -25.09
N TYR A 425 11.18 -1.50 -24.10
CA TYR A 425 9.88 -2.13 -23.95
C TYR A 425 8.90 -1.31 -23.08
N GLY A 426 9.29 -0.08 -22.74
CA GLY A 426 8.57 0.81 -21.82
C GLY A 426 8.95 0.58 -20.36
N ASP A 427 8.12 1.09 -19.45
CA ASP A 427 8.34 0.95 -18.01
C ASP A 427 7.92 -0.44 -17.53
N LEU A 428 8.91 -1.31 -17.25
CA LEU A 428 8.71 -2.67 -16.78
C LEU A 428 8.44 -2.77 -15.27
N ARG A 429 8.60 -1.68 -14.51
CA ARG A 429 8.35 -1.68 -13.06
C ARG A 429 6.91 -2.02 -12.70
N ARG A 430 5.98 -1.83 -13.64
CA ARG A 430 4.58 -2.24 -13.48
C ARG A 430 4.39 -3.74 -13.23
N TYR A 431 5.38 -4.57 -13.60
CA TYR A 431 5.36 -6.02 -13.39
C TYR A 431 6.21 -6.45 -12.19
N LEU A 432 6.84 -5.51 -11.47
CA LEU A 432 7.72 -5.77 -10.34
C LEU A 432 7.08 -5.26 -9.05
N CYS A 433 7.12 -6.08 -8.00
CA CYS A 433 6.54 -5.79 -6.69
C CYS A 433 7.52 -5.08 -5.75
N GLY A 434 8.83 -5.17 -6.00
CA GLY A 434 9.84 -4.53 -5.14
C GLY A 434 11.28 -4.80 -5.55
N PHE A 435 12.19 -4.09 -4.87
CA PHE A 435 13.63 -4.10 -5.14
C PHE A 435 14.39 -4.28 -3.82
N PHE A 436 15.30 -5.24 -3.79
CA PHE A 436 16.28 -5.47 -2.72
C PHE A 436 17.68 -5.13 -3.24
N ASP A 437 18.51 -4.58 -2.37
CA ASP A 437 19.91 -4.33 -2.64
C ASP A 437 20.77 -4.78 -1.45
N THR A 438 22.08 -4.48 -1.47
CA THR A 438 23.00 -4.91 -0.40
C THR A 438 22.69 -4.35 0.99
N THR A 439 21.70 -3.47 1.14
CA THR A 439 21.21 -3.05 2.47
C THR A 439 20.55 -4.21 3.24
N VAL A 440 20.01 -5.22 2.54
CA VAL A 440 19.52 -6.47 3.14
C VAL A 440 20.64 -7.47 3.48
N GLY A 441 21.87 -7.15 3.07
CA GLY A 441 23.08 -7.93 3.24
C GLY A 441 23.66 -8.45 1.92
N ASN A 442 24.77 -9.19 2.03
CA ASN A 442 25.56 -9.66 0.89
C ASN A 442 24.85 -10.83 0.16
N LYS A 443 24.80 -10.78 -1.17
CA LYS A 443 24.16 -11.82 -2.01
C LYS A 443 24.79 -13.21 -1.87
N LYS A 444 25.99 -13.34 -1.30
CA LYS A 444 26.65 -14.63 -1.05
C LYS A 444 26.37 -15.19 0.35
N GLU A 445 25.57 -14.50 1.15
CA GLU A 445 25.25 -14.90 2.52
C GLU A 445 23.82 -15.40 2.64
N THR A 446 23.65 -16.60 3.20
CA THR A 446 22.33 -17.21 3.45
C THR A 446 21.39 -16.30 4.26
N ARG A 447 21.94 -15.52 5.20
CA ARG A 447 21.16 -14.59 6.04
C ARG A 447 20.38 -13.57 5.22
N SER A 448 20.94 -13.08 4.11
CA SER A 448 20.27 -12.09 3.26
C SER A 448 18.99 -12.65 2.64
N TYR A 449 19.00 -13.92 2.24
CA TYR A 449 17.82 -14.59 1.69
C TYR A 449 16.76 -14.90 2.76
N LEU A 450 17.17 -15.17 4.00
CA LEU A 450 16.22 -15.30 5.12
C LEU A 450 15.52 -13.96 5.40
N GLU A 451 16.27 -12.86 5.41
CA GLU A 451 15.73 -11.51 5.60
C GLU A 451 14.79 -11.11 4.45
N ILE A 452 15.14 -11.45 3.20
CA ILE A 452 14.26 -11.27 2.05
C ILE A 452 12.98 -12.08 2.23
N ALA A 453 13.07 -13.36 2.62
CA ALA A 453 11.88 -14.20 2.81
C ALA A 453 10.92 -13.63 3.86
N GLN A 454 11.47 -13.13 4.98
CA GLN A 454 10.70 -12.44 6.02
C GLN A 454 10.05 -11.15 5.49
N SER A 455 10.80 -10.35 4.73
CA SER A 455 10.29 -9.13 4.08
C SER A 455 9.17 -9.42 3.07
N LEU A 456 9.24 -10.58 2.41
CA LEU A 456 8.23 -11.03 1.45
C LEU A 456 6.99 -11.64 2.12
N GLY A 457 7.08 -12.01 3.40
CA GLY A 457 5.98 -12.60 4.17
C GLY A 457 5.51 -13.94 3.62
N VAL A 458 6.42 -14.77 3.10
CA VAL A 458 6.09 -16.12 2.64
C VAL A 458 5.96 -17.08 3.84
N ASP A 459 5.07 -18.07 3.73
CA ASP A 459 4.86 -19.08 4.79
C ASP A 459 6.01 -20.11 4.83
N SER A 460 6.68 -20.30 3.69
CA SER A 460 7.86 -21.16 3.55
C SER A 460 8.78 -20.59 2.48
N GLU A 461 10.09 -20.64 2.74
CA GLU A 461 11.12 -20.17 1.82
C GLU A 461 11.12 -20.93 0.48
N SER A 462 10.62 -22.17 0.48
CA SER A 462 10.43 -22.98 -0.73
C SER A 462 9.42 -22.40 -1.73
N GLN A 463 8.57 -21.46 -1.30
CA GLN A 463 7.64 -20.73 -2.18
C GLN A 463 8.34 -19.66 -3.02
N ILE A 464 9.62 -19.39 -2.75
CA ILE A 464 10.43 -18.41 -3.47
C ILE A 464 11.31 -19.14 -4.48
N LEU A 465 11.15 -18.77 -5.75
CA LEU A 465 12.09 -19.10 -6.81
C LEU A 465 13.10 -17.97 -6.95
N PHE A 466 14.39 -18.25 -6.76
CA PHE A 466 15.48 -17.33 -7.08
C PHE A 466 16.17 -17.72 -8.39
N VAL A 467 16.38 -16.74 -9.26
CA VAL A 467 17.10 -16.91 -10.52
C VAL A 467 18.32 -15.99 -10.52
N THR A 468 19.50 -16.57 -10.72
CA THR A 468 20.80 -15.86 -10.78
C THR A 468 21.73 -16.58 -11.73
N ASP A 469 22.73 -15.92 -12.29
CA ASP A 469 23.83 -16.56 -13.01
C ASP A 469 24.99 -16.97 -12.09
N VAL A 470 25.05 -16.41 -10.87
CA VAL A 470 26.18 -16.58 -9.96
C VAL A 470 26.00 -17.81 -9.07
N TYR A 471 26.90 -18.79 -9.23
CA TYR A 471 26.88 -20.04 -8.46
C TYR A 471 26.86 -19.82 -6.93
N GLN A 472 27.66 -18.90 -6.39
CA GLN A 472 27.73 -18.68 -4.95
C GLN A 472 26.42 -18.09 -4.39
N GLU A 473 25.72 -17.27 -5.17
CA GLU A 473 24.40 -16.75 -4.79
C GLU A 473 23.35 -17.86 -4.81
N ALA A 474 23.40 -18.74 -5.82
CA ALA A 474 22.54 -19.91 -5.90
C ALA A 474 22.71 -20.84 -4.69
N VAL A 475 23.95 -21.09 -4.26
CA VAL A 475 24.26 -21.86 -3.04
C VAL A 475 23.69 -21.20 -1.79
N ALA A 476 23.89 -19.89 -1.64
CA ALA A 476 23.41 -19.14 -0.47
C ALA A 476 21.87 -19.14 -0.37
N ALA A 477 21.17 -18.92 -1.49
CA ALA A 477 19.70 -18.97 -1.57
C ALA A 477 19.17 -20.39 -1.29
N LYS A 478 19.83 -21.41 -1.84
CA LYS A 478 19.43 -22.81 -1.62
C LYS A 478 19.55 -23.21 -0.15
N ALA A 479 20.60 -22.76 0.52
CA ALA A 479 20.79 -22.97 1.95
C ALA A 479 19.71 -22.25 2.80
N ALA A 480 19.09 -21.18 2.28
CA ALA A 480 17.96 -20.51 2.91
C ALA A 480 16.60 -21.19 2.62
N GLY A 481 16.58 -22.28 1.85
CA GLY A 481 15.36 -23.04 1.55
C GLY A 481 14.66 -22.66 0.23
N TYR A 482 15.24 -21.78 -0.57
CA TYR A 482 14.64 -21.33 -1.83
C TYR A 482 14.65 -22.45 -2.90
N GLU A 483 13.69 -22.40 -3.83
CA GLU A 483 13.89 -22.99 -5.15
C GLU A 483 14.86 -22.10 -5.94
N VAL A 484 15.81 -22.71 -6.67
CA VAL A 484 16.87 -21.96 -7.34
C VAL A 484 17.08 -22.48 -8.76
N LEU A 485 17.14 -21.56 -9.72
CA LEU A 485 17.55 -21.81 -11.10
C LEU A 485 18.77 -20.96 -11.43
N ILE A 486 19.72 -21.55 -12.16
CA ILE A 486 20.86 -20.82 -12.68
C ILE A 486 20.59 -20.35 -14.11
N SER A 487 20.68 -19.05 -14.34
CA SER A 487 20.54 -18.43 -15.65
C SER A 487 21.86 -18.53 -16.44
N ILE A 488 21.79 -19.14 -17.63
CA ILE A 488 22.91 -19.21 -18.57
C ILE A 488 22.63 -18.25 -19.71
N ARG A 489 23.32 -17.13 -19.71
CA ARG A 489 23.24 -16.10 -20.75
C ARG A 489 24.60 -15.89 -21.42
N PRO A 490 24.64 -15.32 -22.64
CA PRO A 490 25.89 -14.96 -23.29
C PRO A 490 26.74 -14.02 -22.41
N GLY A 491 27.99 -14.39 -22.17
CA GLY A 491 28.93 -13.63 -21.34
C GLY A 491 29.03 -14.09 -19.88
N ASN A 492 28.15 -14.97 -19.41
CA ASN A 492 28.21 -15.48 -18.04
C ASN A 492 29.46 -16.32 -17.80
N ALA A 493 29.96 -16.30 -16.56
CA ALA A 493 31.10 -17.11 -16.16
C ALA A 493 30.79 -18.62 -16.24
N PRO A 494 31.78 -19.47 -16.52
CA PRO A 494 31.58 -20.92 -16.55
C PRO A 494 31.19 -21.43 -15.15
N LEU A 495 30.22 -22.34 -15.11
CA LEU A 495 29.79 -23.00 -13.88
C LEU A 495 30.74 -24.16 -13.51
N PRO A 496 30.92 -24.47 -12.22
CA PRO A 496 31.63 -25.68 -11.80
C PRO A 496 30.98 -26.95 -12.36
N SER A 497 31.78 -27.97 -12.68
CA SER A 497 31.25 -29.30 -13.04
C SER A 497 30.43 -29.87 -11.89
N ASP A 498 29.30 -30.52 -12.20
CA ASP A 498 28.41 -31.18 -11.24
C ASP A 498 27.84 -30.26 -10.14
N HIS A 499 27.60 -28.98 -10.46
CA HIS A 499 27.06 -27.99 -9.52
C HIS A 499 25.66 -28.32 -8.96
N GLY A 500 24.92 -29.27 -9.53
CA GLY A 500 23.67 -29.81 -8.97
C GLY A 500 22.44 -28.89 -9.05
N PHE A 501 22.53 -27.73 -9.69
CA PHE A 501 21.41 -26.81 -9.91
C PHE A 501 20.77 -27.03 -11.28
N ARG A 502 19.45 -26.82 -11.38
CA ARG A 502 18.79 -26.72 -12.68
C ARG A 502 19.19 -25.40 -13.35
N THR A 503 19.43 -25.47 -14.66
CA THR A 503 19.83 -24.33 -15.47
C THR A 503 18.75 -23.98 -16.47
N ILE A 504 18.69 -22.70 -16.86
CA ILE A 504 17.80 -22.20 -17.92
C ILE A 504 18.61 -21.26 -18.82
N THR A 505 18.24 -21.18 -20.10
CA THR A 505 18.81 -20.25 -21.08
C THR A 505 17.85 -19.11 -21.43
N SER A 506 16.56 -19.30 -21.13
CA SER A 506 15.52 -18.30 -21.24
C SER A 506 14.50 -18.44 -20.10
N PHE A 507 13.90 -17.32 -19.70
CA PHE A 507 12.80 -17.30 -18.73
C PHE A 507 11.53 -17.97 -19.26
N VAL A 508 11.41 -18.21 -20.57
CA VAL A 508 10.30 -18.97 -21.16
C VAL A 508 10.27 -20.43 -20.66
N GLU A 509 11.40 -20.94 -20.16
CA GLU A 509 11.55 -22.29 -19.60
C GLU A 509 11.00 -22.43 -18.17
N ILE A 510 10.60 -21.31 -17.53
CA ILE A 510 10.00 -21.25 -16.19
C ILE A 510 8.48 -21.15 -16.28
#